data_AF-A0A1C0B756-F1
#
_entry.id   AF-A0A1C0B756-F1
#
_cell.length_a   1.000
_cell.length_b   1.000
_cell.length_c   1.000
_cell.angle_alpha   90.00
_cell.angle_beta   90.00
_cell.angle_gamma   90.00
#
_symmetry.space_group_name_H-M   'P 1'
#
loop_
_entity.id
_entity.type
_entity.pdbx_description
1 polymer ?
#
loop_
_entity_poly.entity_id
_entity_poly.type
_entity_poly.pdbx_seq_one_letter_code
_entity_poly.pdbx_strand_id
1 'polypeptide(L)'
;MYLEEKIDDLRTKQNELIEMVQLFLPDLTTEKGVIHFLEITKNTFNNYMENGIFVEGIHYIKEGKSKVFVPREIIKLKRMGVKGKRKNITQQDTLDFLNKKLGIIPRAGIPSMEEM
;
A
#
# COMPACT_ATOMS: atom_id res chain seq x y z
N MET A 1 1.35 -34.42 -32.38
CA MET A 1 1.19 -35.46 -31.35
C MET A 1 2.04 -35.21 -30.10
N TYR A 2 3.35 -35.50 -30.05
CA TYR A 2 4.15 -35.37 -28.80
C TYR A 2 4.26 -33.93 -28.23
N LEU A 3 4.29 -32.92 -29.11
CA LEU A 3 4.32 -31.51 -28.69
C LEU A 3 2.97 -31.04 -28.14
N GLU A 4 1.87 -31.46 -28.77
CA GLU A 4 0.51 -31.11 -28.32
C GLU A 4 0.20 -31.75 -26.96
N GLU A 5 0.54 -33.03 -26.79
CA GLU A 5 0.40 -33.74 -25.52
C GLU A 5 1.18 -33.09 -24.38
N LYS A 6 2.40 -32.60 -24.65
CA LYS A 6 3.17 -31.83 -23.66
C LYS A 6 2.56 -30.48 -23.33
N ILE A 7 1.96 -29.81 -24.30
CA ILE A 7 1.28 -28.53 -24.07
C ILE A 7 0.05 -28.74 -23.18
N ASP A 8 -0.72 -29.80 -23.43
CA ASP A 8 -1.91 -30.13 -22.63
C ASP A 8 -1.55 -30.55 -21.20
N ASP A 9 -0.47 -31.32 -21.00
CA ASP A 9 0.06 -31.66 -19.67
C ASP A 9 0.51 -30.40 -18.90
N LEU A 10 1.22 -29.48 -19.55
CA LEU A 10 1.62 -28.21 -18.94
C LEU A 10 0.41 -27.35 -18.55
N ARG A 11 -0.63 -27.32 -19.40
CA ARG A 11 -1.86 -26.57 -19.13
C ARG A 11 -2.62 -27.16 -17.94
N THR A 12 -2.68 -28.49 -17.87
CA THR A 12 -3.31 -29.21 -16.75
C THR A 12 -2.60 -28.87 -15.43
N LYS A 13 -1.28 -29.01 -15.38
CA LYS A 13 -0.47 -28.66 -14.20
C LYS A 13 -0.61 -27.19 -13.81
N GLN A 14 -0.69 -26.29 -14.78
CA GLN A 14 -0.94 -24.88 -14.51
C GLN A 14 -2.30 -24.64 -13.87
N ASN A 15 -3.36 -25.28 -14.37
CA ASN A 15 -4.71 -25.14 -13.82
C ASN A 15 -4.79 -25.69 -12.39
N GLU A 16 -4.21 -26.86 -12.12
CA GLU A 16 -4.14 -27.44 -10.78
C GLU A 16 -3.42 -26.49 -9.79
N LEU A 17 -2.31 -25.88 -10.22
CA LEU A 17 -1.61 -24.89 -9.41
C LEU A 17 -2.46 -23.64 -9.16
N ILE A 18 -3.21 -23.16 -10.15
CA ILE A 18 -4.11 -22.01 -9.99
C ILE A 18 -5.21 -22.34 -8.98
N GLU A 19 -5.84 -23.50 -9.08
CA GLU A 19 -6.89 -23.94 -8.15
C GLU A 19 -6.38 -24.03 -6.70
N MET A 20 -5.21 -24.65 -6.50
CA MET A 20 -4.60 -24.72 -5.17
C MET A 20 -4.28 -23.32 -4.63
N VAL A 21 -3.72 -22.44 -5.47
CA VAL A 21 -3.37 -21.07 -5.07
C VAL A 21 -4.60 -20.23 -4.72
N GLN A 22 -5.71 -20.40 -5.44
CA GLN A 22 -6.97 -19.71 -5.15
C GLN A 22 -7.55 -20.07 -3.78
N LEU A 23 -7.27 -21.27 -3.27
CA LEU A 23 -7.74 -21.69 -1.94
C LEU A 23 -7.06 -20.92 -0.80
N PHE A 24 -5.80 -20.52 -0.99
CA PHE A 24 -4.97 -19.90 0.06
C PHE A 24 -4.77 -18.41 -0.14
N LEU A 25 -4.86 -17.89 -1.37
CA LEU A 25 -4.66 -16.48 -1.62
C LEU A 25 -5.96 -15.69 -1.52
N PRO A 26 -5.95 -14.56 -0.80
CA PRO A 26 -7.07 -13.62 -0.87
C PRO A 26 -7.18 -13.03 -2.27
N ASP A 27 -8.36 -12.51 -2.61
CA ASP A 27 -8.60 -11.85 -3.88
C ASP A 27 -7.82 -10.52 -3.99
N LEU A 28 -6.66 -10.59 -4.62
CA LEU A 28 -5.75 -9.46 -4.84
C LEU A 28 -6.25 -8.43 -5.85
N THR A 29 -7.43 -8.62 -6.46
CA THR A 29 -8.08 -7.59 -7.27
C THR A 29 -8.84 -6.57 -6.42
N THR A 30 -9.11 -6.93 -5.15
CA THR A 30 -9.87 -6.11 -4.21
C THR A 30 -8.96 -5.44 -3.19
N GLU A 31 -9.40 -4.28 -2.71
CA GLU A 31 -8.72 -3.58 -1.60
C GLU A 31 -8.55 -4.49 -0.36
N LYS A 32 -9.62 -5.18 0.05
CA LYS A 32 -9.60 -6.04 1.23
C LYS A 32 -8.57 -7.16 1.08
N GLY A 33 -8.51 -7.79 -0.09
CA GLY A 33 -7.55 -8.85 -0.34
C GLY A 33 -6.11 -8.34 -0.41
N VAL A 34 -5.87 -7.16 -1.00
CA VAL A 34 -4.55 -6.52 -0.99
C VAL A 34 -4.10 -6.18 0.43
N ILE A 35 -4.97 -5.61 1.26
CA ILE A 35 -4.67 -5.30 2.67
C ILE A 35 -4.30 -6.57 3.44
N HIS A 36 -5.11 -7.63 3.29
CA HIS A 36 -4.85 -8.91 3.95
C HIS A 36 -3.54 -9.53 3.49
N PHE A 37 -3.31 -9.58 2.17
CA PHE A 37 -2.11 -10.16 1.59
C PHE A 37 -0.84 -9.41 1.97
N LEU A 38 -0.87 -8.07 2.03
CA LEU A 38 0.30 -7.28 2.42
C LEU A 38 0.50 -7.22 3.93
N GLU A 39 -0.45 -7.74 4.73
CA GLU A 39 -0.44 -7.71 6.19
C GLU A 39 -0.30 -6.27 6.74
N ILE A 40 -1.00 -5.32 6.10
CA ILE A 40 -0.99 -3.91 6.48
C ILE A 40 -2.33 -3.46 7.03
N THR A 41 -2.35 -2.32 7.72
CA THR A 41 -3.59 -1.69 8.16
C THR A 41 -4.24 -0.90 7.02
N LYS A 42 -5.57 -0.69 7.09
CA LYS A 42 -6.29 0.20 6.16
C LYS A 42 -5.68 1.61 6.10
N ASN A 43 -5.19 2.12 7.23
CA ASN A 43 -4.50 3.41 7.28
C ASN A 43 -3.18 3.39 6.48
N THR A 44 -2.38 2.32 6.62
CA THR A 44 -1.14 2.15 5.85
C THR A 44 -1.43 2.00 4.36
N PHE A 45 -2.47 1.26 4.01
CA PHE A 45 -2.93 1.14 2.64
C PHE A 45 -3.31 2.51 2.05
N ASN A 46 -4.09 3.32 2.77
CA ASN A 46 -4.44 4.67 2.32
C ASN A 46 -3.19 5.54 2.17
N ASN A 47 -2.24 5.46 3.11
CA ASN A 47 -0.95 6.14 2.98
C ASN A 47 -0.18 5.68 1.72
N TYR A 48 -0.25 4.41 1.35
CA TYR A 48 0.41 3.93 0.13
C TYR A 48 -0.25 4.48 -1.14
N MET A 49 -1.57 4.64 -1.14
CA MET A 49 -2.30 5.31 -2.21
C MET A 49 -1.89 6.79 -2.30
N GLU A 50 -1.90 7.51 -1.18
CA GLU A 50 -1.60 8.95 -1.12
C GLU A 50 -0.14 9.29 -1.44
N ASN A 51 0.80 8.46 -0.99
CA ASN A 51 2.23 8.67 -1.21
C ASN A 51 2.74 8.10 -2.55
N GLY A 52 1.85 7.61 -3.41
CA GLY A 52 2.21 7.09 -4.74
C GLY A 52 3.02 5.78 -4.70
N ILE A 53 2.91 5.00 -3.62
CA ILE A 53 3.44 3.63 -3.58
C ILE A 53 2.57 2.74 -4.47
N PHE A 54 1.26 2.87 -4.36
CA PHE A 54 0.33 2.32 -5.34
C PHE A 54 0.10 3.36 -6.44
N VAL A 55 0.46 2.98 -7.66
CA VAL A 55 0.39 3.85 -8.85
C VAL A 55 -0.67 3.33 -9.81
N GLU A 56 -1.57 4.22 -10.25
CA GLU A 56 -2.58 3.92 -11.26
C GLU A 56 -1.94 3.52 -12.59
N GLY A 57 -2.50 2.53 -13.28
CA GLY A 57 -1.94 1.95 -14.50
C GLY A 57 -0.79 0.95 -14.27
N ILE A 58 -0.31 0.83 -13.02
CA ILE A 58 0.71 -0.17 -12.64
C ILE A 58 0.12 -1.13 -11.62
N HIS A 59 -0.22 -0.63 -10.43
CA HIS A 59 -0.66 -1.44 -9.30
C HIS A 59 -2.17 -1.64 -9.28
N TYR A 60 -2.91 -0.70 -9.87
CA TYR A 60 -4.35 -0.77 -9.99
C TYR A 60 -4.83 -0.01 -11.23
N ILE A 61 -6.03 -0.33 -11.69
CA ILE A 61 -6.78 0.41 -12.70
C ILE A 61 -8.02 0.99 -12.02
N LYS A 62 -8.34 2.25 -12.30
CA LYS A 62 -9.55 2.89 -11.78
C LYS A 62 -10.71 2.63 -12.72
N GLU A 63 -11.76 1.99 -12.20
CA GLU A 63 -13.00 1.72 -12.92
C GLU A 63 -14.13 2.51 -12.26
N GLY A 64 -14.35 3.73 -12.75
CA GLY A 64 -15.29 4.67 -12.16
C GLY A 64 -14.94 5.02 -10.71
N LYS A 65 -15.74 4.53 -9.76
CA LYS A 65 -15.52 4.73 -8.31
C LYS A 65 -14.67 3.62 -7.68
N SER A 66 -14.51 2.50 -8.36
CA SER A 66 -13.79 1.33 -7.87
C SER A 66 -12.34 1.32 -8.35
N LYS A 67 -11.50 0.56 -7.65
CA LYS A 67 -10.12 0.29 -8.06
C LYS A 67 -9.95 -1.21 -8.15
N VAL A 68 -9.51 -1.69 -9.30
CA VAL A 68 -9.17 -3.09 -9.54
C VAL A 68 -7.66 -3.21 -9.46
N PHE A 69 -7.17 -3.94 -8.47
CA PHE A 69 -5.75 -4.12 -8.24
C PHE A 69 -5.17 -5.19 -9.17
N VAL A 70 -3.90 -5.03 -9.54
CA VAL A 70 -3.19 -5.93 -10.44
C VAL A 70 -2.40 -6.94 -9.59
N PRO A 71 -2.84 -8.20 -9.45
CA PRO A 71 -2.26 -9.15 -8.49
C PRO A 71 -0.74 -9.32 -8.63
N ARG A 72 -0.26 -9.39 -9.88
CA ARG A 72 1.16 -9.54 -10.20
C ARG A 72 2.02 -8.41 -9.61
N GLU A 73 1.56 -7.17 -9.72
CA GLU A 73 2.33 -6.02 -9.25
C GLU A 73 2.27 -5.90 -7.72
N ILE A 74 1.15 -6.29 -7.10
CA ILE A 74 1.04 -6.39 -5.63
C ILE A 74 1.99 -7.47 -5.06
N ILE A 75 2.07 -8.64 -5.70
CA ILE A 75 3.01 -9.70 -5.31
C ILE A 75 4.46 -9.22 -5.40
N LYS A 76 4.82 -8.53 -6.50
CA LYS A 76 6.16 -7.93 -6.63
C LYS A 76 6.45 -6.92 -5.53
N LEU A 77 5.47 -6.06 -5.21
CA LEU A 77 5.62 -5.07 -4.14
C LEU A 77 5.91 -5.75 -2.78
N LYS A 78 5.16 -6.81 -2.42
CA LYS A 78 5.42 -7.59 -1.20
C LYS A 78 6.82 -8.17 -1.19
N ARG A 79 7.26 -8.73 -2.33
CA ARG A 79 8.58 -9.37 -2.46
C ARG A 79 9.74 -8.37 -2.35
N MET A 80 9.58 -7.17 -2.91
CA MET A 80 10.61 -6.12 -2.83
C MET A 80 10.64 -5.44 -1.45
N GLY A 81 9.56 -5.57 -0.67
CA GLY A 81 9.34 -4.81 0.55
C GLY A 81 9.02 -3.35 0.23
N VAL A 82 8.10 -2.76 0.99
CA VAL A 82 7.86 -1.32 0.89
C VAL A 82 8.96 -0.62 1.69
N LYS A 83 10.01 -0.18 1.01
CA LYS A 83 10.98 0.77 1.58
C LYS A 83 10.25 2.08 1.82
N GLY A 84 9.58 2.17 2.97
CA GLY A 84 8.93 3.40 3.39
C GLY A 84 9.97 4.51 3.34
N LYS A 85 9.71 5.57 2.56
CA LYS A 85 10.32 6.85 2.84
C LYS A 85 9.87 7.17 4.26
N ARG A 86 10.74 7.01 5.26
CA ARG A 86 10.49 7.60 6.57
C ARG A 86 10.24 9.08 6.27
N LYS A 87 9.05 9.60 6.55
CA LYS A 87 8.86 11.05 6.55
C LYS A 87 9.97 11.60 7.45
N ASN A 88 10.77 12.52 6.95
CA ASN A 88 11.69 13.28 7.80
C ASN A 88 10.78 14.12 8.70
N ILE A 89 10.35 13.54 9.82
CA ILE A 89 9.57 14.23 10.83
C ILE A 89 10.49 15.31 11.38
N THR A 90 10.13 16.56 11.14
CA THR A 90 10.87 17.67 11.72
C THR A 90 10.48 17.85 13.18
N GLN A 91 11.32 18.55 13.94
CA GLN A 91 10.97 18.92 15.31
C GLN A 91 9.68 19.76 15.34
N GLN A 92 9.43 20.56 14.30
CA GLN A 92 8.21 21.36 14.16
C GLN A 92 6.95 20.49 13.98
N ASP A 93 7.01 19.47 13.13
CA ASP A 93 5.87 18.54 12.94
C ASP A 93 5.52 17.81 14.26
N THR A 94 6.53 17.53 15.08
CA THR A 94 6.37 16.89 16.39
C THR A 94 5.73 17.86 17.39
N LEU A 95 6.19 19.11 17.42
CA LEU A 95 5.63 20.18 18.26
C LEU A 95 4.18 20.48 17.89
N ASP A 96 3.86 20.60 16.60
CA ASP A 96 2.51 20.90 16.11
C ASP A 96 1.52 19.79 16.51
N PHE A 97 1.95 18.53 16.41
CA PHE A 97 1.15 17.39 16.88
C PHE A 97 0.90 17.44 18.38
N LEU A 98 1.94 17.69 19.19
CA LEU A 98 1.84 17.76 20.65
C LEU A 98 0.94 18.93 21.09
N ASN A 99 1.11 20.10 20.49
CA ASN A 99 0.32 21.29 20.78
C ASN A 99 -1.16 21.06 20.48
N LYS A 100 -1.46 20.44 19.32
CA LYS A 100 -2.83 20.06 18.95
C LYS A 100 -3.43 19.05 19.92
N LYS A 101 -2.66 18.05 20.35
CA LYS A 101 -3.13 16.98 21.26
C LYS A 101 -3.36 17.47 22.68
N LEU A 102 -2.54 18.41 23.15
CA LEU A 102 -2.62 18.98 24.48
C LEU A 102 -3.55 20.21 24.56
N GLY A 103 -4.13 20.65 23.44
CA GLY A 103 -5.00 21.83 23.39
C GLY A 103 -4.28 23.15 23.69
N ILE A 104 -2.96 23.19 23.50
CA ILE A 104 -2.15 24.38 23.78
C ILE A 104 -2.26 25.31 22.56
N ILE A 105 -3.04 26.38 22.71
CA ILE A 105 -3.11 27.47 21.73
C ILE A 105 -1.78 28.25 21.83
N PRO A 106 -1.08 28.54 20.71
CA PRO A 106 0.10 29.38 20.77
C PRO A 106 -0.31 30.77 21.26
N ARG A 107 0.18 31.16 22.44
CA ARG A 107 0.06 32.54 22.92
C ARG A 107 0.86 33.43 21.98
N ALA A 108 0.16 34.23 21.18
CA ALA A 108 0.77 35.31 20.43
C ALA A 108 1.44 36.30 21.40
N GLY A 109 2.70 36.64 21.11
CA GLY A 109 3.37 37.82 21.65
C GLY A 109 3.99 37.68 23.04
N ILE A 110 5.28 37.34 23.08
CA ILE A 110 6.19 37.84 24.12
C ILE A 110 7.35 38.48 23.36
N PRO A 111 7.56 39.81 23.42
CA PRO A 111 8.72 40.43 22.80
C PRO A 111 9.99 39.98 23.53
N SER A 112 11.04 39.70 22.77
CA SER A 112 12.35 39.33 23.29
C SER A 112 12.93 40.44 24.16
N MET A 113 13.54 40.07 25.29
CA MET A 113 14.35 40.97 26.13
C MET A 113 15.68 41.34 25.44
N GLU A 114 15.59 41.98 24.28
CA GLU A 114 16.75 42.63 23.63
C GLU A 114 16.49 44.10 23.30
N GLU A 115 15.33 44.66 23.68
CA GLU A 115 15.01 46.09 23.54
C GLU A 115 14.63 46.71 24.89
N MET A 116 15.53 46.62 25.87
CA MET A 116 15.54 47.47 27.08
C MET A 116 16.76 48.36 27.09
#